data_AF-R7XYE4-F1
#
_entry.id   AF-R7XYE4-F1
#
_cell.length_a   1.000
_cell.length_b   1.000
_cell.length_c   1.000
_cell.angle_alpha   90.00
_cell.angle_beta   90.00
_cell.angle_gamma   90.00
#
_symmetry.space_group_name_H-M   'P 1'
#
loop_
_entity.id
_entity.type
_entity.pdbx_description
1 polymer ?
#
loop_
_entity_poly.entity_id
_entity_poly.type
_entity_poly.pdbx_seq_one_letter_code
_entity_poly.pdbx_strand_id
1 'polypeptide(L)'
;MDAVRVTRGLDTAPSRIAIIAMGRYGGFELSYGSDADVMFVHEPTDGAQPQVAAAYAQAVVGELRRLLSLPATDPPLVVDADLRPEGKQGPMVRTLASFEAYYAKWSHVWEFQALLRAEPVVGDPELRERFTALIDPLRFPADGIAPDDIVEVRRIKARVEAERLPRGADPNTHLKLGRGGLADVEWTVQLLQMRHAGAVPELRTTQTLAALDAAVGAGLIEAEDAEILTEAWRLVSRMRNAVTLVRGKPSDQVPRDATERAAVAQVLGHVAGDSDRMVNDYLRTTRRAHAVVEKIFWQE
;
A
#
# COMPACT_ATOMS: atom_id res chain seq x y z
N MET A 1 19.78 12.64 -8.91
CA MET A 1 19.86 12.69 -10.39
C MET A 1 21.15 13.36 -10.84
N ASP A 2 21.45 14.59 -10.40
CA ASP A 2 22.68 15.30 -10.79
C ASP A 2 23.98 14.54 -10.50
N ALA A 3 24.12 13.91 -9.32
CA ALA A 3 25.31 13.14 -9.00
C ALA A 3 25.59 12.02 -10.02
N VAL A 4 24.53 11.36 -10.52
CA VAL A 4 24.64 10.30 -11.53
C VAL A 4 24.94 10.90 -12.91
N ARG A 5 24.34 12.04 -13.26
CA ARG A 5 24.61 12.77 -14.50
C ARG A 5 26.10 13.15 -14.59
N VAL A 6 26.62 13.79 -13.55
CA VAL A 6 28.03 14.23 -13.46
C VAL A 6 28.97 13.03 -13.51
N THR A 7 28.73 11.99 -12.71
CA THR A 7 29.56 10.77 -12.69
C THR A 7 29.62 10.07 -14.05
N ARG A 8 28.55 10.18 -14.85
CA ARG A 8 28.46 9.58 -16.18
C ARG A 8 28.95 10.50 -17.30
N GLY A 9 29.44 11.70 -16.99
CA GLY A 9 29.95 12.65 -17.99
C GLY A 9 28.88 13.13 -18.97
N LEU A 10 27.63 13.25 -18.52
CA LEU A 10 26.51 13.69 -19.35
C LEU A 10 26.24 15.19 -19.14
N ASP A 11 26.12 15.95 -20.22
CA ASP A 11 25.82 17.38 -20.15
C ASP A 11 24.40 17.62 -19.61
N THR A 12 23.43 16.84 -20.08
CA THR A 12 22.03 16.88 -19.66
C THR A 12 21.56 15.50 -19.18
N ALA A 13 20.48 15.47 -18.39
CA ALA A 13 19.85 14.21 -18.01
C ALA A 13 19.11 13.63 -19.24
N PRO A 14 19.48 12.44 -19.75
CA PRO A 14 18.88 11.87 -20.96
C PRO A 14 17.51 11.22 -20.71
N SER A 15 16.98 11.31 -19.48
CA SER A 15 15.69 10.73 -19.11
C SER A 15 15.02 11.57 -18.02
N ARG A 16 13.71 11.79 -18.19
CA ARG A 16 12.78 12.12 -17.12
C ARG A 16 12.49 10.85 -16.31
N ILE A 17 12.29 10.98 -15.01
CA ILE A 17 12.04 9.85 -14.09
C ILE A 17 10.95 10.27 -13.12
N ALA A 18 10.05 9.35 -12.81
CA ALA A 18 9.03 9.46 -11.77
C ALA A 18 9.06 8.23 -10.85
N ILE A 19 8.81 8.46 -9.56
CA ILE A 19 8.65 7.42 -8.56
C ILE A 19 7.19 7.40 -8.16
N ILE A 20 6.57 6.24 -8.34
CA ILE A 20 5.18 5.98 -7.99
C ILE A 20 5.19 5.30 -6.62
N ALA A 21 4.73 5.99 -5.59
CA ALA A 21 4.52 5.38 -4.28
C ALA A 21 3.39 4.35 -4.37
N MET A 22 3.57 3.20 -3.72
CA MET A 22 2.62 2.09 -3.72
C MET A 22 2.22 1.72 -2.30
N GLY A 23 1.21 0.85 -2.15
CA GLY A 23 0.81 0.28 -0.87
C GLY A 23 0.51 1.34 0.20
N ARG A 24 1.15 1.21 1.37
CA ARG A 24 0.97 2.17 2.46
C ARG A 24 1.69 3.49 2.22
N TYR A 25 2.74 3.52 1.39
CA TYR A 25 3.39 4.77 1.00
C TYR A 25 2.47 5.59 0.10
N GLY A 26 1.92 4.98 -0.95
CA GLY A 26 1.09 5.68 -1.92
C GLY A 26 -0.28 6.12 -1.40
N GLY A 27 -0.80 5.47 -0.36
CA GLY A 27 -1.96 5.99 0.36
C GLY A 27 -1.64 6.76 1.63
N PHE A 28 -0.41 7.28 1.79
CA PHE A 28 -0.02 8.18 2.89
C PHE A 28 -0.31 7.63 4.30
N GLU A 29 -0.17 6.31 4.45
CA GLU A 29 -0.56 5.55 5.63
C GLU A 29 0.63 4.78 6.20
N LEU A 30 1.85 5.28 6.01
CA LEU A 30 3.08 4.67 6.51
C LEU A 30 3.06 4.49 8.03
N SER A 31 3.77 3.46 8.47
CA SER A 31 4.01 3.10 9.87
C SER A 31 5.52 3.09 10.14
N TYR A 32 5.96 3.07 11.39
CA TYR A 32 7.39 3.05 11.72
C TYR A 32 8.14 1.86 11.11
N GLY A 33 7.45 0.74 10.91
CA GLY A 33 8.00 -0.47 10.30
C GLY A 33 7.62 -0.68 8.84
N SER A 34 7.24 0.38 8.13
CA SER A 34 6.89 0.29 6.70
C SER A 34 8.13 0.39 5.83
N ASP A 35 8.18 -0.47 4.82
CA ASP A 35 9.05 -0.28 3.65
C ASP A 35 8.46 0.81 2.74
N ALA A 36 9.29 1.36 1.84
CA ALA A 36 8.85 2.23 0.77
C ALA A 36 8.56 1.41 -0.49
N ASP A 37 7.33 0.92 -0.59
CA ASP A 37 6.81 0.28 -1.80
C ASP A 37 6.73 1.30 -2.94
N VAL A 38 7.39 1.05 -4.08
CA VAL A 38 7.44 1.97 -5.22
C VAL A 38 7.46 1.27 -6.57
N MET A 39 7.08 2.00 -7.63
CA MET A 39 7.43 1.68 -9.02
C MET A 39 8.26 2.82 -9.62
N PHE A 40 9.18 2.47 -10.52
CA PHE A 40 10.02 3.44 -11.21
C PHE A 40 9.64 3.55 -12.68
N VAL A 41 9.19 4.74 -13.07
CA VAL A 41 8.85 5.11 -14.44
C VAL A 41 9.92 6.04 -14.96
N HIS A 42 10.31 5.88 -16.21
CA HIS A 42 11.17 6.85 -16.86
C HIS A 42 10.73 7.12 -18.31
N GLU A 43 11.17 8.22 -18.88
CA GLU A 43 10.94 8.54 -20.29
C GLU A 43 12.18 9.22 -20.86
N PRO A 44 12.73 8.75 -22.00
CA PRO A 44 13.83 9.44 -22.67
C PRO A 44 13.47 10.88 -22.99
N THR A 45 14.40 11.81 -22.79
CA THR A 45 14.24 13.19 -23.27
C THR A 45 14.37 13.25 -24.79
N ASP A 46 13.87 14.31 -25.41
CA ASP A 46 13.99 14.51 -26.86
C ASP A 46 15.45 14.38 -27.33
N GLY A 47 15.66 13.54 -28.35
CA GLY A 47 16.98 13.26 -28.93
C GLY A 47 17.87 12.31 -28.13
N ALA A 48 17.46 11.86 -26.93
CA ALA A 48 18.21 10.86 -26.18
C ALA A 48 18.03 9.45 -26.76
N GLN A 49 19.13 8.71 -26.87
CA GLN A 49 19.06 7.29 -27.23
C GLN A 49 18.36 6.49 -26.12
N PRO A 50 17.35 5.64 -26.44
CA PRO A 50 16.58 4.91 -25.42
C PRO A 50 17.43 4.09 -24.45
N GLN A 51 18.50 3.46 -24.94
CA GLN A 51 19.42 2.65 -24.14
C GLN A 51 20.22 3.51 -23.15
N VAL A 52 20.65 4.70 -23.56
CA VAL A 52 21.37 5.66 -22.70
C VAL A 52 20.43 6.20 -21.62
N ALA A 53 19.20 6.55 -21.99
CA ALA A 53 18.16 6.99 -21.06
C ALA A 53 17.82 5.91 -20.02
N ALA A 54 17.62 4.67 -20.44
CA ALA A 54 17.35 3.54 -19.54
C ALA A 54 18.53 3.26 -18.61
N ALA A 55 19.76 3.24 -19.13
CA ALA A 55 20.95 3.02 -18.31
C ALA A 55 21.16 4.15 -17.28
N TYR A 56 20.85 5.39 -17.64
CA TYR A 56 20.84 6.52 -16.72
C TYR A 56 19.78 6.37 -15.64
N ALA A 57 18.53 6.04 -16.00
CA ALA A 57 17.45 5.83 -15.04
C ALA A 57 17.75 4.69 -14.06
N GLN A 58 18.30 3.57 -14.54
CA GLN A 58 18.76 2.46 -13.70
C GLN A 58 19.84 2.90 -12.71
N ALA A 59 20.79 3.73 -13.14
CA ALA A 59 21.84 4.23 -12.26
C ALA A 59 21.31 5.22 -11.21
N VAL A 60 20.35 6.08 -11.58
CA VAL A 60 19.66 6.96 -10.62
C VAL A 60 18.93 6.15 -9.56
N VAL A 61 18.18 5.12 -9.96
CA VAL A 61 17.46 4.26 -9.02
C VAL A 61 18.41 3.43 -8.16
N GLY A 62 19.49 2.91 -8.74
CA GLY A 62 20.53 2.20 -8.00
C GLY A 62 21.19 3.07 -6.93
N GLU A 63 21.53 4.32 -7.29
CA GLU A 63 22.13 5.26 -6.35
C GLU A 63 21.15 5.70 -5.25
N LEU A 64 19.89 5.97 -5.61
CA LEU A 64 18.83 6.27 -4.63
C LEU A 64 18.69 5.15 -3.59
N ARG A 65 18.58 3.90 -4.06
CA ARG A 65 18.44 2.74 -3.17
C ARG A 65 19.67 2.56 -2.29
N ARG A 66 20.87 2.74 -2.86
CA ARG A 66 22.13 2.68 -2.12
C ARG A 66 22.14 3.71 -1.00
N LEU A 67 21.84 4.97 -1.31
CA LEU A 67 21.82 6.07 -0.33
C LEU A 67 20.82 5.82 0.80
N LEU A 68 19.61 5.36 0.48
CA LEU A 68 18.58 5.05 1.48
C LEU A 68 18.91 3.82 2.35
N SER A 69 19.77 2.92 1.85
CA SER A 69 20.23 1.75 2.61
C SER A 69 21.50 1.99 3.44
N LEU A 70 22.15 3.16 3.29
CA LEU A 70 23.36 3.45 4.06
C LEU A 70 23.04 3.51 5.56
N PRO A 71 23.93 3.02 6.43
CA PRO A 71 23.78 3.22 7.86
C PRO A 71 23.69 4.72 8.20
N ALA A 72 22.64 5.09 8.91
CA ALA A 72 22.40 6.44 9.41
C ALA A 72 21.98 6.37 10.89
N THR A 73 21.71 7.53 11.50
CA THR A 73 21.12 7.59 12.85
C THR A 73 19.74 6.96 12.89
N ASP A 74 18.98 7.09 11.79
CA ASP A 74 17.69 6.43 11.60
C ASP A 74 17.86 5.05 10.95
N PRO A 75 16.91 4.12 11.15
CA PRO A 75 16.87 2.86 10.42
C PRO A 75 16.88 3.08 8.90
N PRO A 76 17.55 2.21 8.12
CA PRO A 76 17.56 2.33 6.67
C PRO A 76 16.15 2.20 6.10
N LEU A 77 15.83 3.05 5.12
CA LEU A 77 14.55 2.94 4.41
C LEU A 77 14.68 1.91 3.29
N VAL A 78 14.05 0.76 3.47
CA VAL A 78 14.02 -0.28 2.45
C VAL A 78 13.10 0.16 1.32
N VAL A 79 13.66 0.26 0.12
CA VAL A 79 12.89 0.52 -1.10
C VAL A 79 12.51 -0.82 -1.73
N ASP A 80 11.23 -1.15 -1.64
CA ASP A 80 10.64 -2.35 -2.26
C ASP A 80 10.01 -1.96 -3.61
N ALA A 81 10.37 -2.69 -4.66
CA ALA A 81 9.83 -2.48 -6.00
C ALA A 81 9.08 -3.71 -6.53
N ASP A 82 8.71 -4.65 -5.67
CA ASP A 82 8.14 -5.95 -6.07
C ASP A 82 6.70 -5.86 -6.58
N LEU A 83 6.02 -4.73 -6.39
CA LEU A 83 4.71 -4.43 -6.98
C LEU A 83 4.79 -3.96 -8.45
N ARG A 84 5.99 -3.83 -9.02
CA ARG A 84 6.16 -3.52 -10.44
C ARG A 84 5.66 -4.68 -11.33
N PRO A 85 5.27 -4.42 -12.59
CA PRO A 85 4.94 -5.46 -13.54
C PRO A 85 6.00 -6.55 -13.64
N GLU A 86 5.57 -7.81 -13.64
CA GLU A 86 6.41 -9.03 -13.58
C GLU A 86 7.20 -9.21 -12.25
N GLY A 87 6.90 -8.39 -11.24
CA GLY A 87 7.48 -8.44 -9.90
C GLY A 87 9.00 -8.48 -9.92
N LYS A 88 9.60 -9.39 -9.14
CA LYS A 88 11.07 -9.57 -9.05
C LYS A 88 11.74 -9.87 -10.39
N GLN A 89 11.02 -10.49 -11.33
CA GLN A 89 11.55 -10.85 -12.65
C GLN A 89 11.47 -9.69 -13.65
N GLY A 90 10.63 -8.69 -13.36
CA GLY A 90 10.49 -7.50 -14.18
C GLY A 90 11.66 -6.53 -14.06
N PRO A 91 11.90 -5.70 -15.08
CA PRO A 91 12.93 -4.66 -15.05
C PRO A 91 12.65 -3.66 -13.90
N MET A 92 13.72 -3.24 -13.21
CA MET A 92 13.63 -2.30 -12.07
C MET A 92 13.04 -0.95 -12.46
N VAL A 93 13.34 -0.47 -13.68
CA VAL A 93 12.78 0.75 -14.25
C VAL A 93 12.14 0.42 -15.60
N ARG A 94 10.97 1.01 -15.88
CA ARG A 94 10.27 0.83 -17.15
C ARG A 94 9.96 2.18 -17.78
N THR A 95 9.84 2.18 -19.10
CA THR A 95 9.29 3.35 -19.79
C THR A 95 7.79 3.46 -19.56
N LEU A 96 7.22 4.66 -19.65
CA LEU A 96 5.76 4.82 -19.61
C LEU A 96 5.07 3.96 -20.69
N ALA A 97 5.59 3.97 -21.92
CA ALA A 97 5.10 3.12 -23.01
C ALA A 97 5.18 1.61 -22.70
N SER A 98 6.18 1.18 -21.90
CA SER A 98 6.29 -0.21 -21.46
C SER A 98 5.25 -0.59 -20.41
N PHE A 99 4.85 0.34 -19.54
CA PHE A 99 3.71 0.14 -18.64
C PHE A 99 2.40 0.05 -19.43
N GLU A 100 2.19 0.96 -20.38
CA GLU A 100 1.01 0.97 -21.25
C GLU A 100 0.87 -0.36 -22.01
N ALA A 101 1.93 -0.81 -22.67
CA ALA A 101 1.93 -2.06 -23.41
C ALA A 101 1.74 -3.30 -22.52
N TYR A 102 2.17 -3.24 -21.26
CA TYR A 102 1.97 -4.31 -20.29
C TYR A 102 0.49 -4.41 -19.90
N TYR A 103 -0.09 -3.31 -19.38
CA TYR A 103 -1.47 -3.30 -18.91
C TYR A 103 -2.50 -3.55 -20.01
N ALA A 104 -2.20 -3.18 -21.26
CA ALA A 104 -3.04 -3.46 -22.41
C ALA A 104 -3.12 -4.94 -22.81
N LYS A 105 -2.10 -5.75 -22.48
CA LYS A 105 -2.00 -7.16 -22.91
C LYS A 105 -2.23 -8.16 -21.78
N TRP A 106 -1.76 -7.83 -20.58
CA TRP A 106 -1.66 -8.73 -19.45
C TRP A 106 -2.06 -7.96 -18.21
N SER A 107 -3.27 -8.21 -17.71
CA SER A 107 -3.64 -7.66 -16.42
C SER A 107 -4.64 -8.58 -15.73
N HIS A 108 -4.21 -9.05 -14.56
CA HIS A 108 -5.14 -9.67 -13.63
C HIS A 108 -5.77 -8.59 -12.76
N VAL A 109 -7.03 -8.78 -12.37
CA VAL A 109 -7.78 -7.83 -11.53
C VAL A 109 -7.01 -7.36 -10.27
N TRP A 110 -6.19 -8.23 -9.68
CA TRP A 110 -5.38 -7.90 -8.49
C TRP A 110 -4.28 -6.86 -8.76
N GLU A 111 -3.78 -6.76 -10.00
CA GLU A 111 -2.81 -5.73 -10.36
C GLU A 111 -3.47 -4.35 -10.35
N PHE A 112 -4.72 -4.27 -10.80
CA PHE A 112 -5.52 -3.04 -10.75
C PHE A 112 -5.91 -2.67 -9.32
N GLN A 113 -6.19 -3.67 -8.47
CA GLN A 113 -6.38 -3.45 -7.04
C GLN A 113 -5.13 -2.80 -6.41
N ALA A 114 -3.93 -3.30 -6.72
CA ALA A 114 -2.68 -2.69 -6.21
C ALA A 114 -2.50 -1.24 -6.70
N LEU A 115 -2.95 -0.92 -7.92
CA LEU A 115 -2.91 0.44 -8.47
C LEU A 115 -3.86 1.43 -7.75
N LEU A 116 -4.85 0.98 -6.99
CA LEU A 116 -5.64 1.86 -6.11
C LEU A 116 -4.76 2.59 -5.08
N ARG A 117 -3.57 2.04 -4.82
CA ARG A 117 -2.58 2.60 -3.90
C ARG A 117 -1.41 3.27 -4.61
N ALA A 118 -1.49 3.47 -5.93
CA ALA A 118 -0.44 4.10 -6.71
C ALA A 118 -0.59 5.63 -6.69
N GLU A 119 0.40 6.32 -6.13
CA GLU A 119 0.48 7.78 -6.13
C GLU A 119 1.82 8.25 -6.71
N PRO A 120 1.84 8.94 -7.86
CA PRO A 120 3.07 9.52 -8.39
C PRO A 120 3.50 10.71 -7.51
N VAL A 121 4.52 10.53 -6.67
CA VAL A 121 4.90 11.51 -5.63
C VAL A 121 6.18 12.28 -5.92
N VAL A 122 7.12 11.71 -6.67
CA VAL A 122 8.46 12.27 -6.86
C VAL A 122 8.85 12.22 -8.33
N GLY A 123 9.58 13.23 -8.80
CA GLY A 123 10.15 13.29 -10.14
C GLY A 123 9.44 14.27 -11.06
N ASP A 124 9.58 14.04 -12.36
CA ASP A 124 9.06 14.93 -13.41
C ASP A 124 7.52 15.06 -13.35
N PRO A 125 6.96 16.29 -13.22
CA PRO A 125 5.52 16.49 -13.05
C PRO A 125 4.69 15.99 -14.24
N GLU A 126 5.14 16.22 -15.47
CA GLU A 126 4.41 15.81 -16.68
C GLU A 126 4.35 14.27 -16.79
N LEU A 127 5.47 13.60 -16.50
CA LEU A 127 5.52 12.14 -16.47
C LEU A 127 4.62 11.54 -15.37
N ARG A 128 4.51 12.21 -14.22
CA ARG A 128 3.61 11.82 -13.13
C ARG A 128 2.15 11.92 -13.56
N GLU A 129 1.74 13.04 -14.14
CA GLU A 129 0.37 13.26 -14.65
C GLU A 129 0.00 12.23 -15.71
N ARG A 130 0.91 11.95 -16.65
CA ARG A 130 0.70 10.94 -17.70
C ARG A 130 0.64 9.52 -17.15
N PHE A 131 1.41 9.21 -16.10
CA PHE A 131 1.29 7.92 -15.42
C PHE A 131 -0.08 7.78 -14.73
N THR A 132 -0.56 8.82 -14.03
CA THR A 132 -1.91 8.83 -13.44
C THR A 132 -2.97 8.60 -14.51
N ALA A 133 -2.89 9.33 -15.63
CA ALA A 133 -3.82 9.19 -16.75
C ALA A 133 -3.83 7.78 -17.36
N LEU A 134 -2.68 7.09 -17.36
CA LEU A 134 -2.58 5.70 -17.80
C LEU A 134 -3.29 4.73 -16.86
N ILE A 135 -3.16 4.90 -15.53
CA ILE A 135 -3.65 3.92 -14.55
C ILE A 135 -5.08 4.17 -14.09
N ASP A 136 -5.58 5.41 -14.14
CA ASP A 136 -6.90 5.78 -13.61
C ASP A 136 -8.03 4.98 -14.25
N PRO A 137 -8.10 4.80 -15.59
CA PRO A 137 -9.13 3.97 -16.20
C PRO A 137 -9.07 2.49 -15.80
N LEU A 138 -7.89 2.00 -15.41
CA LEU A 138 -7.66 0.61 -15.02
C LEU A 138 -8.11 0.33 -13.59
N ARG A 139 -7.78 1.24 -12.66
CA ARG A 139 -8.11 1.10 -11.23
C ARG A 139 -9.50 1.63 -10.88
N PHE A 140 -10.06 2.52 -11.70
CA PHE A 140 -11.39 3.11 -11.55
C PHE A 140 -12.22 2.92 -12.84
N PRO A 141 -12.54 1.66 -13.22
CA PRO A 141 -13.33 1.39 -14.43
C PRO A 141 -14.69 2.09 -14.36
N ALA A 142 -15.12 2.68 -15.47
CA ALA A 142 -16.32 3.53 -15.53
C ALA A 142 -17.59 2.84 -14.99
N ASP A 143 -17.76 1.56 -15.34
CA ASP A 143 -18.91 0.74 -14.96
C ASP A 143 -18.66 -0.14 -13.72
N GLY A 144 -17.50 0.00 -13.08
CA GLY A 144 -17.03 -0.93 -12.06
C GLY A 144 -16.49 -2.26 -12.64
N ILE A 145 -15.90 -3.09 -11.77
CA ILE A 145 -15.43 -4.44 -12.15
C ILE A 145 -16.57 -5.44 -12.34
N ALA A 146 -16.35 -6.47 -13.15
CA ALA A 146 -17.35 -7.50 -13.42
C ALA A 146 -17.61 -8.40 -12.19
N PRO A 147 -18.77 -9.09 -12.12
CA PRO A 147 -19.04 -10.03 -11.03
C PRO A 147 -17.98 -11.13 -10.86
N ASP A 148 -17.45 -11.67 -11.96
CA ASP A 148 -16.38 -12.68 -11.93
C ASP A 148 -15.06 -12.11 -11.35
N ASP A 149 -14.77 -10.84 -11.62
CA ASP A 149 -13.61 -10.15 -11.07
C ASP A 149 -13.74 -9.93 -9.56
N ILE A 150 -14.96 -9.66 -9.06
CA ILE A 150 -15.24 -9.58 -7.61
C ILE A 150 -14.94 -10.93 -6.94
N VAL A 151 -15.38 -12.03 -7.55
CA VAL A 151 -15.12 -13.39 -7.05
C VAL A 151 -13.62 -13.67 -7.04
N GLU A 152 -12.89 -13.26 -8.07
CA GLU A 152 -11.43 -13.46 -8.13
C GLU A 152 -10.70 -12.61 -7.08
N VAL A 153 -11.08 -11.35 -6.85
CA VAL A 153 -10.52 -10.52 -5.75
C VAL A 153 -10.75 -11.20 -4.40
N ARG A 154 -11.97 -11.67 -4.13
CA ARG A 154 -12.31 -12.44 -2.92
C ARG A 154 -11.45 -13.69 -2.76
N ARG A 155 -11.29 -14.47 -3.84
CA ARG A 155 -10.45 -15.68 -3.86
C ARG A 155 -8.98 -15.36 -3.55
N ILE A 156 -8.45 -14.28 -4.11
CA ILE A 156 -7.06 -13.87 -3.87
C ILE A 156 -6.90 -13.44 -2.41
N LYS A 157 -7.85 -12.70 -1.84
CA LYS A 157 -7.83 -12.35 -0.41
C LYS A 157 -7.72 -13.58 0.48
N ALA A 158 -8.62 -14.55 0.30
CA ALA A 158 -8.63 -15.80 1.07
C ALA A 158 -7.30 -16.57 0.93
N ARG A 159 -6.74 -16.63 -0.28
CA ARG A 159 -5.44 -17.26 -0.52
C ARG A 159 -4.31 -16.53 0.20
N VAL A 160 -4.27 -15.19 0.13
CA VAL A 160 -3.25 -14.38 0.80
C VAL A 160 -3.29 -14.62 2.30
N GLU A 161 -4.48 -14.66 2.91
CA GLU A 161 -4.63 -14.93 4.34
C GLU A 161 -4.16 -16.34 4.72
N ALA A 162 -4.53 -17.35 3.94
CA ALA A 162 -4.14 -18.73 4.19
C ALA A 162 -2.62 -18.97 4.01
N GLU A 163 -2.00 -18.33 3.02
CA GLU A 163 -0.60 -18.58 2.65
C GLU A 163 0.41 -17.65 3.36
N ARG A 164 0.01 -16.41 3.68
CA ARG A 164 0.93 -15.39 4.21
C ARG A 164 0.85 -15.22 5.72
N LEU A 165 -0.20 -15.72 6.39
CA LEU A 165 -0.23 -15.75 7.84
C LEU A 165 0.88 -16.69 8.36
N PRO A 166 1.83 -16.21 9.18
CA PRO A 166 2.94 -17.05 9.64
C PRO A 166 2.46 -18.26 10.43
N ARG A 167 3.14 -19.41 10.26
CA ARG A 167 2.84 -20.62 11.07
C ARG A 167 2.96 -20.31 12.57
N GLY A 168 1.90 -20.59 13.32
CA GLY A 168 1.83 -20.36 14.76
C GLY A 168 1.46 -18.92 15.17
N ALA A 169 1.25 -18.02 14.22
CA ALA A 169 0.57 -16.75 14.48
C ALA A 169 -0.88 -17.01 14.89
N ASP A 170 -1.41 -16.15 15.75
CA ASP A 170 -2.82 -16.21 16.14
C ASP A 170 -3.61 -15.21 15.27
N PRO A 171 -4.55 -15.67 14.42
CA PRO A 171 -5.33 -14.80 13.54
C PRO A 171 -6.12 -13.71 14.28
N ASN A 172 -6.49 -13.93 15.55
CA ASN A 172 -7.26 -12.95 16.32
C ASN A 172 -6.40 -11.79 16.81
N THR A 173 -5.08 -11.95 16.84
CA THR A 173 -4.13 -10.99 17.39
C THR A 173 -3.06 -10.57 16.38
N HIS A 174 -3.19 -11.01 15.12
CA HIS A 174 -2.32 -10.61 14.03
C HIS A 174 -2.81 -9.27 13.43
N LEU A 175 -1.97 -8.24 13.49
CA LEU A 175 -2.33 -6.85 13.19
C LEU A 175 -2.56 -6.60 11.69
N LYS A 176 -1.84 -7.31 10.81
CA LYS A 176 -1.96 -7.11 9.36
C LYS A 176 -3.00 -8.03 8.73
N LEU A 177 -2.71 -9.33 8.75
CA LEU A 177 -3.50 -10.40 8.13
C LEU A 177 -4.50 -11.09 9.06
N GLY A 178 -4.70 -10.58 10.28
CA GLY A 178 -5.69 -11.13 11.20
C GLY A 178 -7.09 -10.63 10.93
N ARG A 179 -8.07 -11.27 11.56
CA ARG A 179 -9.49 -10.92 11.45
C ARG A 179 -9.74 -9.51 11.96
N GLY A 180 -10.37 -8.68 11.14
CA GLY A 180 -10.58 -7.24 11.39
C GLY A 180 -9.30 -6.42 11.46
N GLY A 181 -8.18 -6.98 10.98
CA GLY A 181 -6.89 -6.32 10.90
C GLY A 181 -6.80 -5.36 9.70
N LEU A 182 -5.58 -4.87 9.43
CA LEU A 182 -5.36 -3.87 8.39
C LEU A 182 -5.75 -4.36 6.99
N ALA A 183 -5.40 -5.60 6.64
CA ALA A 183 -5.71 -6.14 5.32
C ALA A 183 -7.22 -6.29 5.11
N ASP A 184 -7.97 -6.69 6.15
CA ASP A 184 -9.43 -6.81 6.11
C ASP A 184 -10.09 -5.48 5.74
N VAL A 185 -9.71 -4.40 6.42
CA VAL A 185 -10.24 -3.06 6.15
C VAL A 185 -9.81 -2.57 4.77
N GLU A 186 -8.52 -2.67 4.44
CA GLU A 186 -7.97 -2.18 3.17
C GLU A 186 -8.64 -2.85 1.96
N TRP A 187 -8.77 -4.19 1.98
CA TRP A 187 -9.39 -4.95 0.89
C TRP A 187 -10.88 -4.65 0.75
N THR A 188 -11.57 -4.42 1.87
CA THR A 188 -12.99 -4.02 1.87
C THR A 188 -13.18 -2.69 1.16
N VAL A 189 -12.38 -1.68 1.53
CA VAL A 189 -12.44 -0.35 0.91
C VAL A 189 -12.01 -0.41 -0.56
N GLN A 190 -10.94 -1.14 -0.88
CA GLN A 190 -10.49 -1.29 -2.27
C GLN A 190 -11.55 -1.95 -3.15
N LEU A 191 -12.25 -2.98 -2.66
CA LEU A 191 -13.34 -3.60 -3.42
C LEU A 191 -14.48 -2.60 -3.69
N LEU A 192 -14.82 -1.75 -2.72
CA LEU A 192 -15.80 -0.67 -2.93
C LEU A 192 -15.33 0.31 -4.03
N GLN A 193 -14.05 0.71 -4.00
CA GLN A 193 -13.49 1.58 -5.04
C GLN A 193 -13.56 0.92 -6.43
N MET A 194 -13.14 -0.34 -6.56
CA MET A 194 -13.16 -1.05 -7.86
C MET A 194 -14.57 -1.19 -8.43
N ARG A 195 -15.58 -1.26 -7.58
CA ARG A 195 -16.99 -1.40 -7.99
C ARG A 195 -17.65 -0.06 -8.30
N HIS A 196 -17.22 1.03 -7.67
CA HIS A 196 -18.03 2.26 -7.64
C HIS A 196 -17.28 3.54 -8.00
N ALA A 197 -15.94 3.57 -8.00
CA ALA A 197 -15.17 4.79 -8.25
C ALA A 197 -15.28 5.33 -9.69
N GLY A 198 -15.74 4.49 -10.63
CA GLY A 198 -16.15 4.95 -11.96
C GLY A 198 -17.28 5.97 -11.89
N ALA A 199 -18.33 5.67 -11.11
CA ALA A 199 -19.53 6.49 -10.96
C ALA A 199 -19.46 7.50 -9.81
N VAL A 200 -18.62 7.27 -8.80
CA VAL A 200 -18.44 8.14 -7.62
C VAL A 200 -16.99 8.65 -7.59
N PRO A 201 -16.71 9.83 -8.19
CA PRO A 201 -15.35 10.37 -8.28
C PRO A 201 -14.65 10.58 -6.94
N GLU A 202 -15.39 10.80 -5.86
CA GLU A 202 -14.86 11.00 -4.51
C GLU A 202 -14.15 9.74 -3.97
N LEU A 203 -14.47 8.55 -4.50
CA LEU A 203 -13.75 7.31 -4.21
C LEU A 203 -12.39 7.23 -4.90
N ARG A 204 -12.05 8.15 -5.82
CA ARG A 204 -10.78 8.16 -6.55
C ARG A 204 -9.66 8.79 -5.72
N THR A 205 -9.38 8.15 -4.59
CA THR A 205 -8.32 8.53 -3.65
C THR A 205 -7.48 7.31 -3.32
N THR A 206 -6.21 7.53 -3.04
CA THR A 206 -5.32 6.45 -2.59
C THR A 206 -5.42 6.20 -1.10
N GLN A 207 -6.09 7.05 -0.31
CA GLN A 207 -6.17 6.94 1.15
C GLN A 207 -7.39 6.12 1.60
N THR A 208 -7.20 5.16 2.51
CA THR A 208 -8.22 4.19 2.94
C THR A 208 -9.39 4.89 3.63
N LEU A 209 -9.10 5.77 4.60
CA LEU A 209 -10.16 6.44 5.36
C LEU A 209 -10.93 7.46 4.50
N ALA A 210 -10.25 8.16 3.58
CA ALA A 210 -10.92 9.08 2.67
C ALA A 210 -11.87 8.36 1.71
N ALA A 211 -11.46 7.19 1.19
CA ALA A 211 -12.34 6.35 0.37
C ALA A 211 -13.53 5.80 1.17
N LEU A 212 -13.32 5.45 2.44
CA LEU A 212 -14.39 5.01 3.32
C LEU A 212 -15.41 6.14 3.61
N ASP A 213 -14.94 7.35 3.88
CA ASP A 213 -15.79 8.53 4.06
C ASP A 213 -16.60 8.84 2.78
N ALA A 214 -15.96 8.75 1.61
CA ALA A 214 -16.63 8.91 0.32
C ALA A 214 -17.69 7.83 0.06
N ALA A 215 -17.43 6.58 0.49
CA ALA A 215 -18.40 5.49 0.37
C ALA A 215 -19.66 5.75 1.22
N VAL A 216 -19.50 6.31 2.42
CA VAL A 216 -20.63 6.76 3.26
C VAL A 216 -21.40 7.89 2.58
N GLY A 217 -20.68 8.91 2.07
CA GLY A 217 -21.29 10.04 1.37
C GLY A 217 -22.13 9.63 0.15
N ALA A 218 -21.75 8.54 -0.52
CA ALA A 218 -22.47 7.96 -1.65
C ALA A 218 -23.54 6.92 -1.25
N GLY A 219 -23.73 6.63 0.04
CA GLY A 219 -24.69 5.63 0.51
C GLY A 219 -24.33 4.18 0.15
N LEU A 220 -23.05 3.88 -0.09
CA LEU A 220 -22.57 2.54 -0.44
C LEU A 220 -22.33 1.67 0.80
N ILE A 221 -22.18 2.30 1.97
CA ILE A 221 -21.98 1.69 3.28
C ILE A 221 -22.69 2.54 4.33
N GLU A 222 -23.24 1.90 5.35
CA GLU A 222 -23.83 2.59 6.51
C GLU A 222 -22.75 3.33 7.32
N ALA A 223 -23.09 4.50 7.86
CA ALA A 223 -22.16 5.30 8.65
C ALA A 223 -21.61 4.53 9.87
N GLU A 224 -22.44 3.71 10.53
CA GLU A 224 -22.03 2.89 11.68
C GLU A 224 -20.97 1.85 11.30
N ASP A 225 -21.13 1.19 10.15
CA ASP A 225 -20.16 0.21 9.65
C ASP A 225 -18.82 0.89 9.32
N ALA A 226 -18.87 2.08 8.70
CA ALA A 226 -17.68 2.87 8.40
C ALA A 226 -16.96 3.37 9.66
N GLU A 227 -17.69 3.77 10.70
CA GLU A 227 -17.10 4.14 11.99
C GLU A 227 -16.35 2.96 12.62
N ILE A 228 -16.93 1.76 12.58
CA ILE A 228 -16.30 0.52 13.09
C ILE A 228 -15.00 0.22 12.35
N LEU A 229 -15.00 0.27 11.01
CA LEU A 229 -13.81 0.05 10.20
C LEU A 229 -12.74 1.12 10.44
N THR A 230 -13.15 2.38 10.60
CA THR A 230 -12.27 3.50 10.92
C THR A 230 -11.59 3.33 12.29
N GLU A 231 -12.36 2.94 13.31
CA GLU A 231 -11.85 2.65 14.65
C GLU A 231 -10.79 1.55 14.60
N ALA A 232 -11.09 0.45 13.90
CA ALA A 232 -10.15 -0.66 13.73
C ALA A 232 -8.89 -0.24 12.96
N TRP A 233 -9.02 0.45 11.83
CA TRP A 233 -7.88 0.92 11.05
C TRP A 233 -6.90 1.76 11.89
N ARG A 234 -7.44 2.71 12.67
CA ARG A 234 -6.66 3.59 13.55
C ARG A 234 -6.05 2.82 14.71
N LEU A 235 -6.84 1.99 15.41
CA LEU A 235 -6.37 1.22 16.56
C LEU A 235 -5.26 0.25 16.16
N VAL A 236 -5.47 -0.53 15.11
CA VAL A 236 -4.52 -1.53 14.63
C VAL A 236 -3.24 -0.88 14.10
N SER A 237 -3.35 0.25 13.37
CA SER A 237 -2.17 1.02 12.94
C SER A 237 -1.37 1.55 14.13
N ARG A 238 -2.05 2.11 15.15
CA ARG A 238 -1.40 2.57 16.38
C ARG A 238 -0.73 1.43 17.15
N MET A 239 -1.40 0.29 17.28
CA MET A 239 -0.85 -0.91 17.94
C MET A 239 0.41 -1.40 17.22
N ARG A 240 0.38 -1.49 15.89
CA ARG A 240 1.54 -1.89 15.07
C ARG A 240 2.73 -0.93 15.24
N ASN A 241 2.45 0.37 15.29
CA ASN A 241 3.45 1.39 15.60
C ASN A 241 4.03 1.22 17.01
N ALA A 242 3.18 1.06 18.02
CA ALA A 242 3.61 0.89 19.40
C ALA A 242 4.46 -0.38 19.59
N VAL A 243 4.07 -1.49 18.97
CA VAL A 243 4.87 -2.73 18.96
C VAL A 243 6.24 -2.49 18.33
N THR A 244 6.31 -1.77 17.22
CA THR A 244 7.59 -1.46 16.55
C THR A 244 8.48 -0.61 17.45
N LEU A 245 7.92 0.41 18.10
CA LEU A 245 8.66 1.29 19.01
C LEU A 245 9.21 0.55 20.24
N VAL A 246 8.39 -0.32 20.85
CA VAL A 246 8.81 -1.10 22.04
C VAL A 246 9.89 -2.12 21.70
N ARG A 247 9.79 -2.78 20.54
CA ARG A 247 10.71 -3.86 20.17
C ARG A 247 11.94 -3.38 19.40
N GLY A 248 11.92 -2.14 18.91
CA GLY A 248 12.93 -1.60 17.99
C GLY A 248 12.93 -2.28 16.61
N LYS A 249 11.91 -3.10 16.30
CA LYS A 249 11.77 -3.79 15.02
C LYS A 249 10.30 -4.07 14.68
N PRO A 250 9.93 -4.12 13.39
CA PRO A 250 8.55 -4.37 12.98
C PRO A 250 8.03 -5.73 13.47
N SER A 251 6.74 -5.78 13.84
CA SER A 251 6.03 -7.02 14.12
C SER A 251 4.53 -6.82 13.94
N ASP A 252 3.89 -7.80 13.30
CA ASP A 252 2.45 -7.80 13.01
C ASP A 252 1.64 -8.63 14.03
N GLN A 253 2.14 -8.80 15.24
CA GLN A 253 1.51 -9.64 16.26
C GLN A 253 1.43 -8.87 17.58
N VAL A 254 0.24 -8.84 18.21
CA VAL A 254 0.11 -8.32 19.59
C VAL A 254 1.05 -9.13 20.50
N PRO A 255 1.88 -8.48 21.35
CA PRO A 255 2.87 -9.20 22.14
C PRO A 255 2.26 -10.25 23.07
N ARG A 256 2.93 -11.40 23.19
CA ARG A 256 2.55 -12.47 24.14
C ARG A 256 3.30 -12.34 25.46
N ASP A 257 4.44 -11.65 25.48
CA ASP A 257 5.18 -11.37 26.70
C ASP A 257 4.47 -10.26 27.51
N ALA A 258 4.34 -10.45 28.83
CA ALA A 258 3.63 -9.50 29.69
C ALA A 258 4.36 -8.14 29.78
N THR A 259 5.69 -8.15 29.74
CA THR A 259 6.51 -6.94 29.82
C THR A 259 6.40 -6.14 28.53
N GLU A 260 6.54 -6.79 27.37
CA GLU A 260 6.31 -6.16 26.06
C GLU A 260 4.88 -5.61 25.95
N ARG A 261 3.86 -6.36 26.39
CA ARG A 261 2.47 -5.89 26.40
C ARG A 261 2.27 -4.64 27.26
N ALA A 262 2.84 -4.63 28.47
CA ALA A 262 2.74 -3.48 29.36
C ALA A 262 3.40 -2.23 28.76
N ALA A 263 4.57 -2.38 28.13
CA ALA A 263 5.24 -1.29 27.44
C ALA A 263 4.43 -0.78 26.24
N VAL A 264 3.84 -1.67 25.44
CA VAL A 264 2.97 -1.28 24.31
C VAL A 264 1.74 -0.51 24.80
N ALA A 265 1.12 -0.97 25.89
CA ALA A 265 -0.01 -0.28 26.52
C ALA A 265 0.36 1.14 26.96
N GLN A 266 1.54 1.32 27.56
CA GLN A 266 2.05 2.65 27.95
C GLN A 266 2.26 3.56 26.74
N VAL A 267 2.87 3.07 25.65
CA VAL A 267 3.06 3.85 24.41
C VAL A 267 1.71 4.27 23.82
N LEU A 268 0.68 3.44 23.95
CA LEU A 268 -0.67 3.74 23.49
C LEU A 268 -1.45 4.69 24.42
N GLY A 269 -0.90 5.03 25.58
CA GLY A 269 -1.49 5.94 26.56
C GLY A 269 -2.39 5.28 27.60
N HIS A 270 -2.32 3.95 27.75
CA HIS A 270 -3.01 3.25 28.83
C HIS A 270 -2.31 3.45 30.17
N VAL A 271 -3.08 3.37 31.26
CA VAL A 271 -2.56 3.42 32.63
C VAL A 271 -1.76 2.15 32.95
N ALA A 272 -0.79 2.24 33.86
CA ALA A 272 -0.06 1.08 34.33
C ALA A 272 -1.01 0.00 34.89
N GLY A 273 -0.86 -1.24 34.44
CA GLY A 273 -1.75 -2.36 34.79
C GLY A 273 -2.87 -2.64 33.79
N ASP A 274 -3.14 -1.74 32.83
CA ASP A 274 -4.25 -1.88 31.87
C ASP A 274 -3.87 -2.65 30.58
N SER A 275 -2.78 -3.44 30.57
CA SER A 275 -2.36 -4.17 29.37
C SER A 275 -3.41 -5.20 28.90
N ASP A 276 -4.11 -5.85 29.82
CA ASP A 276 -5.15 -6.82 29.48
C ASP A 276 -6.41 -6.12 28.95
N ARG A 277 -6.72 -4.93 29.49
CA ARG A 277 -7.79 -4.08 28.97
C ARG A 277 -7.50 -3.65 27.53
N MET A 278 -6.27 -3.20 27.25
CA MET A 278 -5.82 -2.87 25.90
C MET A 278 -6.03 -4.04 24.93
N VAL A 279 -5.65 -5.27 25.32
CA VAL A 279 -5.85 -6.47 24.48
C VAL A 279 -7.33 -6.77 24.28
N ASN A 280 -8.15 -6.67 25.33
CA ASN A 280 -9.59 -6.89 25.24
C ASN A 280 -10.29 -5.85 24.34
N ASP A 281 -9.86 -4.59 24.42
CA ASP A 281 -10.35 -3.52 23.56
C ASP A 281 -9.97 -3.79 22.09
N TYR A 282 -8.71 -4.17 21.84
CA TYR A 282 -8.26 -4.62 20.52
C TYR A 282 -9.12 -5.76 19.97
N LEU A 283 -9.30 -6.85 20.74
CA LEU A 283 -10.08 -8.02 20.31
C LEU A 283 -11.56 -7.69 20.07
N ARG A 284 -12.13 -6.75 20.84
CA ARG A 284 -13.51 -6.30 20.65
C ARG A 284 -13.64 -5.48 19.37
N THR A 285 -12.76 -4.51 19.14
CA THR A 285 -12.79 -3.64 17.96
C THR A 285 -12.55 -4.45 16.69
N THR A 286 -11.55 -5.35 16.65
CA THR A 286 -11.29 -6.16 15.46
C THR A 286 -12.38 -7.19 15.19
N ARG A 287 -13.03 -7.76 16.22
CA ARG A 287 -14.19 -8.63 16.02
C ARG A 287 -15.37 -7.90 15.36
N ARG A 288 -15.65 -6.66 15.79
CA ARG A 288 -16.69 -5.83 15.18
C ARG A 288 -16.33 -5.49 13.73
N ALA A 289 -15.09 -5.09 13.47
CA ALA A 289 -14.63 -4.81 12.12
C ALA A 289 -14.70 -6.04 11.22
N HIS A 290 -14.32 -7.22 11.72
CA HIS A 290 -14.44 -8.46 10.97
C HIS A 290 -15.89 -8.76 10.59
N ALA A 291 -16.86 -8.58 11.51
CA ALA A 291 -18.28 -8.75 11.18
C ALA A 291 -18.76 -7.79 10.08
N VAL A 292 -18.25 -6.55 10.05
CA VAL A 292 -18.51 -5.60 8.96
C VAL A 292 -17.87 -6.06 7.65
N VAL A 293 -16.65 -6.62 7.69
CA VAL A 293 -16.00 -7.20 6.51
C VAL A 293 -16.78 -8.40 5.97
N GLU A 294 -17.27 -9.30 6.82
CA GLU A 294 -18.16 -10.40 6.41
C GLU A 294 -19.41 -9.86 5.68
N LYS A 295 -20.08 -8.86 6.26
CA LYS A 295 -21.25 -8.22 5.66
C LYS A 295 -20.96 -7.55 4.30
N ILE A 296 -19.86 -6.80 4.18
CA ILE A 296 -19.61 -5.93 3.02
C ILE A 296 -18.76 -6.61 1.96
N PHE A 297 -17.62 -7.16 2.37
CA PHE A 297 -16.67 -7.76 1.46
C PHE A 297 -17.14 -9.15 1.05
N TRP A 298 -17.62 -9.99 1.97
CA TRP A 298 -18.05 -11.37 1.67
C TRP A 298 -19.54 -11.50 1.33
N GLN A 299 -20.37 -10.56 1.83
CA GLN A 299 -21.83 -10.60 1.73
C GLN A 299 -22.43 -11.83 2.46
N GLU A 300 -21.86 -12.13 3.62
CA GLU A 300 -22.32 -13.18 4.55
C GLU A 300 -23.11 -12.61 5.74
#